data_AF-A0AA89WQS4-F1
#
_entry.id   AF-A0AA89WQS4-F1
#
_cell.length_a   1.000
_cell.length_b   1.000
_cell.length_c   1.000
_cell.angle_alpha   90.00
_cell.angle_beta   90.00
_cell.angle_gamma   90.00
#
_symmetry.space_group_name_H-M   'P 1'
#
loop_
_entity.id
_entity.type
_entity.pdbx_description
1 polymer ?
#
loop_
_entity_poly.entity_id
_entity_poly.type
_entity_poly.pdbx_seq_one_letter_code
_entity_poly.pdbx_strand_id
1 'polypeptide(L)'
;MCRAQPLPAAVQHLTGEAWKLDAKGVSTALEEGMLIDEQESVKTSPGAFVSLLLGDGSRIVLPSSSQVRLHLVEEKSIPQVILEEGQVEAYVIKRASDYDRFQIMTPVGVLGVRGTHFRVRNDGEQSLVEVLNGQVAVNRDDAPPTPRPIKKKPITGPVAGEVKVSARQGLAFKKQGELKPVELLDAPRLVGQDGQKGDAPVWTLFLRPLAGAQRYRAQVATDKEFLNIKQENFSDTPQMRFTGLKASFYHVRLSAYDEHGLEGETGVYDIFYYPPATRVQ
;
A
#
# COMPACT_ATOMS: atom_id res chain seq x y z
N MET A 1 -32.15 -3.21 4.56
CA MET A 1 -30.76 -3.39 5.02
C MET A 1 -30.02 -2.10 4.72
N CYS A 2 -29.52 -1.38 5.72
CA CYS A 2 -28.70 -0.18 5.49
C CYS A 2 -27.37 -0.61 4.89
N ARG A 3 -27.05 -0.10 3.70
CA ARG A 3 -25.76 -0.30 3.05
C ARG A 3 -24.75 0.62 3.76
N ALA A 4 -23.62 0.10 4.20
CA ALA A 4 -22.57 0.95 4.76
C ALA A 4 -22.08 1.91 3.66
N GLN A 5 -22.13 3.22 3.91
CA GLN A 5 -21.53 4.22 3.02
C GLN A 5 -20.01 4.15 3.21
N PRO A 6 -19.23 3.91 2.13
CA PRO A 6 -17.80 3.71 2.25
C PRO A 6 -17.01 5.03 2.36
N LEU A 7 -17.65 6.16 2.05
CA LEU A 7 -17.12 7.51 2.21
C LEU A 7 -18.07 8.34 3.11
N PRO A 8 -17.56 9.36 3.81
CA PRO A 8 -16.17 9.84 3.82
C PRO A 8 -15.19 8.84 4.46
N ALA A 9 -13.93 8.92 4.05
CA ALA A 9 -12.84 8.27 4.77
C ALA A 9 -12.29 9.21 5.86
N ALA A 10 -11.77 8.67 6.96
CA ALA A 10 -11.15 9.45 8.02
C ALA A 10 -9.63 9.23 8.04
N VAL A 11 -8.86 10.29 8.25
CA VAL A 11 -7.41 10.20 8.49
C VAL A 11 -7.18 9.54 9.85
N GLN A 12 -6.76 8.28 9.84
CA GLN A 12 -6.51 7.50 11.05
C GLN A 12 -5.14 7.82 11.66
N HIS A 13 -4.12 7.93 10.82
CA HIS A 13 -2.75 8.27 11.22
C HIS A 13 -2.09 9.19 10.20
N LEU A 14 -1.27 10.11 10.69
CA LEU A 14 -0.43 11.00 9.89
C LEU A 14 0.98 11.07 10.49
N THR A 15 1.99 10.87 9.66
CA THR A 15 3.39 11.19 9.98
C THR A 15 3.96 12.03 8.85
N GLY A 16 4.66 13.12 9.17
CA GLY A 16 5.19 14.05 8.17
C GLY A 16 4.12 15.02 7.63
N GLU A 17 4.38 15.58 6.45
CA GLU A 17 3.51 16.57 5.82
C GLU A 17 2.65 15.95 4.73
N ALA A 18 1.35 16.23 4.76
CA ALA A 18 0.42 15.80 3.73
C ALA A 18 -0.66 16.87 3.53
N TRP A 19 -1.33 16.80 2.38
CA TRP A 19 -2.38 17.74 2.01
C TRP A 19 -3.63 17.02 1.53
N LYS A 20 -4.78 17.59 1.87
CA LYS A 20 -6.05 17.33 1.22
C LYS A 20 -6.23 18.32 0.07
N LEU A 21 -6.57 17.82 -1.11
CA LEU A 21 -6.97 18.65 -2.25
C LEU A 21 -8.48 18.46 -2.47
N ASP A 22 -9.23 19.55 -2.44
CA ASP A 22 -10.66 19.50 -2.78
C ASP A 22 -10.88 19.26 -4.29
N ALA A 23 -12.14 19.11 -4.71
CA ALA A 23 -12.50 18.91 -6.12
C ALA A 23 -12.08 20.08 -7.05
N LYS A 24 -11.74 21.24 -6.51
CA LYS A 24 -11.23 22.41 -7.25
C LYS A 24 -9.70 22.49 -7.23
N GLY A 25 -9.02 21.54 -6.58
CA GLY A 25 -7.58 21.50 -6.41
C GLY A 25 -7.04 22.42 -5.32
N VAL A 26 -7.90 22.98 -4.45
CA VAL A 26 -7.46 23.80 -3.33
C VAL A 26 -6.83 22.90 -2.28
N SER A 27 -5.57 23.17 -1.96
CA SER A 27 -4.78 22.39 -1.02
C SER A 27 -4.93 22.92 0.41
N THR A 28 -5.26 22.02 1.34
CA THR A 28 -5.28 22.27 2.79
C THR A 28 -4.38 21.27 3.48
N ALA A 29 -3.63 21.69 4.51
CA ALA A 29 -2.83 20.77 5.31
C ALA A 29 -3.71 19.68 5.92
N LEU A 30 -3.25 18.42 5.84
CA LEU A 30 -3.97 17.28 6.37
C LEU A 30 -3.72 17.15 7.87
N GLU A 31 -4.76 16.76 8.62
CA GLU A 31 -4.68 16.51 10.06
C GLU A 31 -5.31 15.14 10.40
N GLU A 32 -4.85 14.49 11.48
CA GLU A 32 -5.51 13.29 11.98
C GLU A 32 -6.97 13.59 12.36
N GLY A 33 -7.88 12.67 12.05
CA GLY A 33 -9.32 12.82 12.24
C GLY A 33 -10.03 13.60 11.12
N MET A 34 -9.30 14.25 10.20
CA MET A 34 -9.91 14.93 9.06
C MET A 34 -10.67 13.95 8.15
N LEU A 35 -11.79 14.40 7.60
CA LEU A 35 -12.58 13.62 6.63
C LEU A 35 -12.16 13.93 5.20
N ILE A 36 -12.11 12.87 4.39
CA ILE A 36 -11.87 12.87 2.95
C ILE A 36 -13.16 12.40 2.27
N ASP A 37 -13.83 13.32 1.61
CA ASP A 37 -15.06 13.09 0.88
C ASP A 37 -14.77 12.61 -0.55
N GLU A 38 -15.85 12.32 -1.28
CA GLU A 38 -15.76 11.98 -2.69
C GLU A 38 -15.14 13.12 -3.52
N GLN A 39 -14.35 12.76 -4.52
CA GLN A 39 -13.58 13.65 -5.40
C GLN A 39 -12.45 14.41 -4.72
N GLU A 40 -12.27 14.26 -3.41
CA GLU A 40 -11.12 14.81 -2.70
C GLU A 40 -9.90 13.89 -2.85
N SER A 41 -8.72 14.50 -2.83
CA SER A 41 -7.44 13.80 -2.96
C SER A 41 -6.59 13.97 -1.70
N VAL A 42 -5.76 12.98 -1.42
CA VAL A 42 -4.74 13.03 -0.39
C VAL A 42 -3.37 12.90 -1.05
N LYS A 43 -2.47 13.82 -0.72
CA LYS A 43 -1.10 13.86 -1.23
C LYS A 43 -0.11 13.84 -0.06
N THR A 44 0.84 12.92 -0.09
CA THR A 44 1.93 12.83 0.90
C THR A 44 3.21 13.44 0.36
N SER A 45 3.96 14.16 1.23
CA SER A 45 5.30 14.65 0.90
C SER A 45 6.35 13.51 0.96
N PRO A 46 7.59 13.77 0.51
CA PRO A 46 8.70 12.85 0.78
C PRO A 46 8.89 12.58 2.28
N GLY A 47 8.90 11.30 2.67
CA GLY A 47 9.01 10.88 4.06
C GLY A 47 7.73 11.00 4.89
N ALA A 48 6.59 11.32 4.27
CA ALA A 48 5.29 11.35 4.93
C ALA A 48 4.47 10.07 4.69
N PHE A 49 3.61 9.74 5.66
CA PHE A 49 2.77 8.55 5.66
C PHE A 49 1.37 8.91 6.14
N VAL A 50 0.35 8.44 5.42
CA VAL A 50 -1.06 8.65 5.80
C VAL A 50 -1.80 7.33 5.77
N SER A 51 -2.54 7.03 6.84
CA SER A 51 -3.50 5.94 6.85
C SER A 51 -4.91 6.47 6.89
N LEU A 52 -5.74 6.02 5.96
CA LEU A 52 -7.16 6.37 5.88
C LEU A 52 -8.01 5.15 6.24
N LEU A 53 -9.03 5.38 7.07
CA LEU A 53 -10.08 4.42 7.39
C LEU A 53 -11.33 4.77 6.57
N LEU A 54 -11.75 3.86 5.70
CA LEU A 54 -12.98 4.03 4.93
C LEU A 54 -14.20 3.62 5.75
N GLY A 55 -15.38 4.14 5.39
CA GLY A 55 -16.65 3.81 6.06
C GLY A 55 -17.09 2.35 5.91
N ASP A 56 -16.45 1.60 4.99
CA ASP A 56 -16.64 0.16 4.87
C ASP A 56 -15.73 -0.66 5.84
N GLY A 57 -14.87 0.02 6.59
CA GLY A 57 -13.87 -0.54 7.50
C GLY A 57 -12.57 -0.96 6.83
N SER A 58 -12.48 -0.88 5.49
CA SER A 58 -11.22 -1.06 4.77
C SER A 58 -10.25 0.06 5.14
N ARG A 59 -8.95 -0.23 5.08
CA ARG A 59 -7.89 0.75 5.35
C ARG A 59 -6.99 0.88 4.15
N ILE A 60 -6.56 2.10 3.86
CA ILE A 60 -5.52 2.36 2.86
C ILE A 60 -4.40 3.15 3.50
N VAL A 61 -3.16 2.79 3.17
CA VAL A 61 -1.94 3.43 3.63
C VAL A 61 -1.23 4.01 2.42
N LEU A 62 -0.94 5.31 2.49
CA LEU A 62 -0.20 6.07 1.50
C LEU A 62 1.22 6.26 2.03
N PRO A 63 2.24 5.63 1.41
CA PRO A 63 3.64 5.89 1.73
C PRO A 63 4.10 7.27 1.23
N SER A 64 5.40 7.52 1.37
CA SER A 64 6.08 8.72 0.85
C SER A 64 5.68 9.00 -0.60
N SER A 65 5.51 10.28 -0.93
CA SER A 65 5.35 10.74 -2.32
C SER A 65 4.23 10.03 -3.09
N SER A 66 3.05 9.94 -2.48
CA SER A 66 1.88 9.27 -3.06
C SER A 66 0.70 10.23 -3.16
N GLN A 67 -0.11 10.05 -4.21
CA GLN A 67 -1.30 10.86 -4.43
C GLN A 67 -2.46 9.94 -4.85
N VAL A 68 -3.54 9.97 -4.06
CA VAL A 68 -4.77 9.22 -4.35
C VAL A 68 -5.96 10.16 -4.30
N ARG A 69 -6.98 9.84 -5.08
CA ARG A 69 -8.28 10.49 -5.08
C ARG A 69 -9.37 9.48 -4.76
N LEU A 70 -10.28 9.85 -3.87
CA LEU A 70 -11.39 8.98 -3.48
C LEU A 70 -12.58 9.24 -4.39
N HIS A 71 -13.22 8.18 -4.85
CA HIS A 71 -14.41 8.24 -5.67
C HIS A 71 -15.42 7.16 -5.23
N LEU A 72 -16.69 7.41 -5.46
CA LEU A 72 -17.78 6.48 -5.21
C LEU A 72 -18.50 6.20 -6.53
N VAL A 73 -18.50 4.94 -6.95
CA VAL A 73 -19.32 4.53 -8.09
C VAL A 73 -20.77 4.40 -7.62
N GLU A 74 -21.53 5.49 -7.72
CA GLU A 74 -22.86 5.68 -7.11
C GLU A 74 -23.82 4.51 -7.35
N GLU A 75 -23.98 4.11 -8.61
CA GLU A 75 -24.89 3.04 -9.06
C GLU A 75 -24.73 1.73 -8.28
N LYS A 76 -23.50 1.48 -7.80
CA LYS A 76 -23.11 0.25 -7.12
C LYS A 76 -22.57 0.49 -5.72
N SER A 77 -22.52 1.74 -5.24
CA SER A 77 -21.90 2.13 -3.97
C SER A 77 -20.52 1.47 -3.75
N ILE A 78 -19.72 1.38 -4.81
CA ILE A 78 -18.39 0.77 -4.79
C ILE A 78 -17.37 1.87 -4.47
N PRO A 79 -16.59 1.76 -3.38
CA PRO A 79 -15.46 2.64 -3.17
C PRO A 79 -14.40 2.38 -4.24
N GLN A 80 -13.96 3.46 -4.87
CA GLN A 80 -12.88 3.46 -5.85
C GLN A 80 -11.78 4.41 -5.38
N VAL A 81 -10.57 3.87 -5.22
CA VAL A 81 -9.36 4.64 -4.94
C VAL A 81 -8.63 4.84 -6.25
N ILE A 82 -8.49 6.08 -6.67
CA ILE A 82 -7.81 6.44 -7.91
C ILE A 82 -6.36 6.79 -7.53
N LEU A 83 -5.44 5.88 -7.80
CA LEU A 83 -4.01 6.09 -7.58
C LEU A 83 -3.44 6.86 -8.77
N GLU A 84 -3.09 8.12 -8.55
CA GLU A 84 -2.52 8.98 -9.58
C GLU A 84 -1.01 8.78 -9.69
N GLU A 85 -0.31 8.72 -8.56
CA GLU A 85 1.14 8.57 -8.48
C GLU A 85 1.55 7.94 -7.14
N GLY A 86 2.67 7.24 -7.13
CA GLY A 86 3.27 6.67 -5.92
C GLY A 86 2.67 5.31 -5.59
N GLN A 87 2.42 5.06 -4.31
CA GLN A 87 2.01 3.74 -3.84
C GLN A 87 0.79 3.83 -2.92
N VAL A 88 -0.01 2.77 -2.92
CA VAL A 88 -1.05 2.52 -1.92
C VAL A 88 -0.96 1.09 -1.46
N GLU A 89 -1.03 0.88 -0.15
CA GLU A 89 -1.23 -0.43 0.47
C GLU A 89 -2.65 -0.50 1.02
N ALA A 90 -3.39 -1.54 0.68
CA ALA A 90 -4.81 -1.63 1.02
C ALA A 90 -5.12 -2.92 1.78
N TYR A 91 -5.85 -2.76 2.88
CA TYR A 91 -6.40 -3.81 3.73
C TYR A 91 -7.92 -3.84 3.53
N VAL A 92 -8.37 -4.59 2.53
CA VAL A 92 -9.79 -4.65 2.15
C VAL A 92 -10.50 -5.71 2.97
N ILE A 93 -11.57 -5.34 3.68
CA ILE A 93 -12.35 -6.28 4.47
C ILE A 93 -13.11 -7.25 3.56
N LYS A 94 -13.05 -8.55 3.88
CA LYS A 94 -13.84 -9.56 3.17
C LYS A 94 -15.31 -9.48 3.60
N ARG A 95 -16.19 -9.14 2.66
CA ARG A 95 -17.64 -9.12 2.87
C ARG A 95 -18.34 -10.28 2.15
N ALA A 96 -19.48 -10.70 2.69
CA ALA A 96 -20.27 -11.82 2.16
C ALA A 96 -20.99 -11.49 0.85
N SER A 97 -21.29 -10.21 0.60
CA SER A 97 -22.02 -9.74 -0.59
C SER A 97 -21.15 -9.70 -1.85
N ASP A 98 -21.73 -10.06 -2.99
CA ASP A 98 -21.11 -9.94 -4.33
C ASP A 98 -21.12 -8.49 -4.87
N TYR A 99 -21.80 -7.59 -4.16
CA TYR A 99 -21.93 -6.17 -4.49
C TYR A 99 -20.95 -5.26 -3.74
N ASP A 100 -20.19 -5.81 -2.79
CA ASP A 100 -19.20 -5.07 -2.00
C ASP A 100 -17.81 -5.26 -2.62
N ARG A 101 -17.62 -4.62 -3.77
CA ARG A 101 -16.34 -4.62 -4.47
C ARG A 101 -15.58 -3.36 -4.07
N PHE A 102 -14.30 -3.50 -3.80
CA PHE A 102 -13.36 -2.40 -3.69
C PHE A 102 -12.61 -2.29 -5.02
N GLN A 103 -12.34 -1.07 -5.47
CA GLN A 103 -11.58 -0.86 -6.71
C GLN A 103 -10.38 0.05 -6.47
N ILE A 104 -9.26 -0.29 -7.11
CA ILE A 104 -8.18 0.66 -7.35
C ILE A 104 -8.13 0.96 -8.83
N MET A 105 -8.15 2.23 -9.20
CA MET A 105 -7.96 2.67 -10.57
C MET A 105 -6.58 3.30 -10.69
N THR A 106 -5.85 2.93 -11.73
CA THR A 106 -4.56 3.51 -12.11
C THR A 106 -4.67 4.02 -13.55
N PRO A 107 -3.73 4.87 -14.03
CA PRO A 107 -3.74 5.35 -15.41
C PRO A 107 -3.68 4.26 -16.49
N VAL A 108 -3.35 3.01 -16.12
CA VAL A 108 -3.14 1.89 -17.04
C VAL A 108 -4.08 0.70 -16.80
N GLY A 109 -5.03 0.82 -15.86
CA GLY A 109 -6.05 -0.21 -15.63
C GLY A 109 -6.75 -0.14 -14.28
N VAL A 110 -7.78 -0.97 -14.14
CA VAL A 110 -8.64 -1.10 -12.96
C VAL A 110 -8.38 -2.44 -12.28
N LEU A 111 -8.24 -2.39 -10.95
CA LEU A 111 -8.05 -3.55 -10.09
C LEU A 111 -9.33 -3.77 -9.27
N GLY A 112 -9.99 -4.89 -9.50
CA GLY A 112 -11.14 -5.36 -8.73
C GLY A 112 -10.69 -6.23 -7.56
N VAL A 113 -11.13 -5.89 -6.35
CA VAL A 113 -10.59 -6.48 -5.13
C VAL A 113 -11.70 -6.95 -4.20
N ARG A 114 -11.48 -8.09 -3.54
CA ARG A 114 -12.37 -8.61 -2.52
C ARG A 114 -11.57 -9.30 -1.41
N GLY A 115 -11.60 -8.72 -0.20
CA GLY A 115 -11.01 -9.36 0.98
C GLY A 115 -9.53 -9.66 0.80
N THR A 116 -8.72 -8.63 0.57
CA THR A 116 -7.35 -8.77 0.08
C THR A 116 -6.45 -7.77 0.80
N HIS A 117 -5.21 -8.20 1.06
CA HIS A 117 -4.12 -7.32 1.47
C HIS A 117 -3.11 -7.28 0.34
N PHE A 118 -2.90 -6.10 -0.23
CA PHE A 118 -2.09 -5.92 -1.43
C PHE A 118 -1.53 -4.51 -1.50
N ARG A 119 -0.53 -4.34 -2.36
CA ARG A 119 0.08 -3.07 -2.70
C ARG A 119 -0.12 -2.79 -4.18
N VAL A 120 -0.29 -1.52 -4.50
CA VAL A 120 -0.29 -1.02 -5.88
C VAL A 120 0.65 0.17 -5.95
N ARG A 121 1.54 0.18 -6.93
CA ARG A 121 2.41 1.32 -7.22
C ARG A 121 2.22 1.76 -8.67
N ASN A 122 2.21 3.06 -8.91
CA ASN A 122 2.13 3.65 -10.23
C ASN A 122 3.22 4.73 -10.37
N ASP A 123 4.02 4.62 -11.42
CA ASP A 123 5.08 5.58 -11.76
C ASP A 123 4.75 6.42 -13.01
N GLY A 124 3.53 6.28 -13.54
CA GLY A 124 3.06 6.96 -14.74
C GLY A 124 3.33 6.19 -16.04
N GLU A 125 4.31 5.28 -16.07
CA GLU A 125 4.56 4.40 -17.22
C GLU A 125 3.91 3.02 -17.06
N GLN A 126 3.96 2.50 -15.83
CA GLN A 126 3.41 1.20 -15.46
C GLN A 126 2.77 1.23 -14.08
N SER A 127 1.89 0.28 -13.87
CA SER A 127 1.40 -0.09 -12.55
C SER A 127 2.00 -1.42 -12.15
N LEU A 128 2.32 -1.55 -10.88
CA LEU A 128 2.71 -2.80 -10.24
C LEU A 128 1.67 -3.13 -9.19
N VAL A 129 1.25 -4.39 -9.13
CA VAL A 129 0.42 -4.91 -8.04
C VAL A 129 1.13 -6.08 -7.39
N GLU A 130 1.20 -6.08 -6.07
CA GLU A 130 1.78 -7.17 -5.27
C GLU A 130 0.75 -7.64 -4.23
N VAL A 131 0.31 -8.90 -4.34
CA VAL A 131 -0.77 -9.45 -3.51
C VAL A 131 -0.17 -10.29 -2.39
N LEU A 132 -0.30 -9.80 -1.15
CA LEU A 132 0.22 -10.47 0.05
C LEU A 132 -0.78 -11.49 0.61
N ASN A 133 -2.08 -11.20 0.54
CA ASN A 133 -3.14 -12.11 0.93
C ASN A 133 -4.39 -11.90 0.06
N GLY A 134 -5.08 -12.98 -0.31
CA GLY A 134 -6.31 -12.91 -1.10
C GLY A 134 -6.04 -12.99 -2.61
N GLN A 135 -6.78 -12.19 -3.39
CA GLN A 135 -6.69 -12.19 -4.84
C GLN A 135 -7.16 -10.84 -5.41
N VAL A 136 -6.45 -10.37 -6.43
CA VAL A 136 -6.82 -9.19 -7.21
C VAL A 136 -7.13 -9.59 -8.64
N ALA A 137 -8.19 -9.03 -9.21
CA ALA A 137 -8.48 -9.09 -10.63
C ALA A 137 -8.01 -7.81 -11.30
N VAL A 138 -7.11 -7.90 -12.27
CA VAL A 138 -6.59 -6.76 -13.03
C VAL A 138 -7.24 -6.74 -14.40
N ASN A 139 -7.80 -5.60 -14.79
CA ASN A 139 -8.34 -5.36 -16.12
C ASN A 139 -7.76 -4.05 -16.69
N ARG A 140 -7.35 -4.06 -17.95
CA ARG A 140 -6.82 -2.88 -18.66
C ARG A 140 -7.89 -2.03 -19.33
N ASP A 141 -9.09 -2.55 -19.49
CA ASP A 141 -10.19 -1.79 -20.09
C ASP A 141 -10.75 -0.80 -19.06
N ASP A 142 -10.85 0.48 -19.42
CA ASP A 142 -11.45 1.55 -18.61
C ASP A 142 -12.94 1.32 -18.33
N ALA A 143 -13.56 0.34 -18.98
CA ALA A 143 -14.95 0.00 -18.76
C ALA A 143 -15.12 -0.73 -17.42
N PRO A 144 -15.94 -0.22 -16.48
CA PRO A 144 -16.31 -0.99 -15.30
C PRO A 144 -16.86 -2.34 -15.77
N PRO A 145 -16.54 -3.47 -15.09
CA PRO A 145 -17.01 -4.78 -15.52
C PRO A 145 -18.52 -4.74 -15.68
N THR A 146 -18.97 -4.83 -16.93
CA THR A 146 -20.38 -4.80 -17.29
C THR A 146 -21.02 -6.06 -16.70
N PRO A 147 -22.11 -5.95 -15.92
CA PRO A 147 -22.89 -7.13 -15.56
C PRO A 147 -23.49 -7.67 -16.86
N ARG A 148 -23.03 -8.83 -17.33
CA ARG A 148 -23.77 -9.56 -18.36
C ARG A 148 -25.13 -9.96 -17.78
N PRO A 149 -26.22 -9.91 -18.57
CA PRO A 149 -27.52 -10.38 -18.12
C PRO A 149 -27.39 -11.82 -17.60
N ILE A 150 -28.07 -12.10 -16.49
CA ILE A 150 -28.07 -13.39 -15.78
C ILE A 150 -28.64 -14.46 -16.73
N LYS A 151 -27.79 -15.06 -17.56
CA LYS A 151 -28.07 -16.36 -18.16
C LYS A 151 -27.87 -17.39 -17.07
N LYS A 152 -28.84 -18.29 -16.89
CA LYS A 152 -28.99 -19.30 -15.80
C LYS A 152 -27.87 -20.36 -15.70
N LYS A 153 -26.64 -20.07 -16.10
CA LYS A 153 -25.45 -20.88 -15.83
C LYS A 153 -24.32 -19.97 -15.37
N PRO A 154 -23.67 -20.23 -14.22
CA PRO A 154 -22.48 -19.49 -13.83
C PRO A 154 -21.44 -19.69 -14.93
N ILE A 155 -21.07 -18.62 -15.63
CA ILE A 155 -19.91 -18.64 -16.53
C ILE A 155 -18.69 -18.55 -15.60
N THR A 156 -18.23 -19.71 -15.13
CA THR A 156 -16.91 -19.87 -14.52
C THR A 156 -15.88 -19.89 -15.65
N GLY A 157 -15.51 -18.71 -16.14
CA GLY A 157 -14.47 -18.54 -17.15
C GLY A 157 -13.91 -17.12 -17.12
N PRO A 158 -12.62 -16.91 -17.42
CA PRO A 158 -12.01 -15.58 -17.42
C PRO A 158 -12.73 -14.64 -18.39
N VAL A 159 -12.98 -13.39 -17.96
CA VAL A 159 -13.39 -12.31 -18.85
C VAL A 159 -12.18 -11.99 -19.74
N ALA A 160 -12.37 -11.88 -21.06
CA ALA A 160 -11.27 -11.51 -21.97
C ALA A 160 -10.66 -10.17 -21.49
N GLY A 161 -9.36 -10.16 -21.20
CA GLY A 161 -8.64 -8.99 -20.66
C GLY A 161 -8.47 -8.95 -19.14
N GLU A 162 -9.12 -9.85 -18.38
CA GLU A 162 -8.98 -9.95 -16.92
C GLU A 162 -7.91 -10.98 -16.53
N VAL A 163 -6.93 -10.57 -15.71
CA VAL A 163 -5.90 -11.44 -15.15
C VAL A 163 -5.98 -11.45 -13.64
N LYS A 164 -5.95 -12.65 -13.06
CA LYS A 164 -6.00 -12.85 -11.61
C LYS A 164 -4.60 -12.96 -11.04
N VAL A 165 -4.31 -12.15 -10.03
CA VAL A 165 -3.07 -12.17 -9.25
C VAL A 165 -3.42 -12.67 -7.85
N SER A 166 -2.86 -13.80 -7.45
CA SER A 166 -3.16 -14.44 -6.16
C SER A 166 -2.10 -14.09 -5.11
N ALA A 167 -2.35 -14.45 -3.84
CA ALA A 167 -1.37 -14.29 -2.77
C ALA A 167 0.02 -14.81 -3.16
N ARG A 168 1.07 -14.09 -2.76
CA ARG A 168 2.48 -14.30 -3.10
C ARG A 168 2.82 -14.08 -4.57
N GLN A 169 1.93 -13.42 -5.32
CA GLN A 169 2.19 -13.06 -6.72
C GLN A 169 2.19 -11.54 -6.91
N GLY A 170 3.02 -11.11 -7.85
CA GLY A 170 3.07 -9.75 -8.34
C GLY A 170 2.81 -9.69 -9.84
N LEU A 171 2.40 -8.52 -10.32
CA LEU A 171 2.21 -8.26 -11.73
C LEU A 171 2.59 -6.81 -12.03
N ALA A 172 3.57 -6.64 -12.93
CA ALA A 172 3.83 -5.36 -13.59
C ALA A 172 2.99 -5.29 -14.87
N PHE A 173 2.28 -4.18 -15.08
CA PHE A 173 1.43 -4.01 -16.25
C PHE A 173 1.42 -2.57 -16.77
N LYS A 174 1.49 -2.45 -18.09
CA LYS A 174 1.30 -1.21 -18.86
C LYS A 174 -0.05 -1.26 -19.57
N LYS A 175 -0.40 -0.20 -20.32
CA LYS A 175 -1.62 -0.18 -21.16
C LYS A 175 -1.68 -1.33 -22.18
N GLN A 176 -0.53 -1.82 -22.62
CA GLN A 176 -0.38 -2.90 -23.60
C GLN A 176 0.75 -3.85 -23.17
N GLY A 177 0.83 -5.02 -23.79
CA GLY A 177 1.84 -6.05 -23.50
C GLY A 177 1.24 -7.30 -22.87
N GLU A 178 2.08 -8.25 -22.48
CA GLU A 178 1.61 -9.45 -21.77
C GLU A 178 1.18 -9.10 -20.34
N LEU A 179 0.24 -9.85 -19.78
CA LEU A 179 -0.12 -9.81 -18.36
C LEU A 179 0.28 -11.15 -17.75
N LYS A 180 1.46 -11.21 -17.16
CA LYS A 180 2.02 -12.44 -16.62
C LYS A 180 2.35 -12.24 -15.14
N PRO A 181 1.51 -12.75 -14.22
CA PRO A 181 1.84 -12.78 -12.81
C PRO A 181 3.10 -13.61 -12.56
N VAL A 182 3.94 -13.14 -11.65
CA VAL A 182 5.16 -13.82 -11.20
C VAL A 182 5.12 -14.01 -9.70
N GLU A 183 5.86 -14.99 -9.19
CA GLU A 183 6.00 -15.17 -7.74
C GLU A 183 6.83 -14.05 -7.14
N LEU A 184 6.37 -13.53 -6.00
CA LEU A 184 7.09 -12.54 -5.22
C LEU A 184 8.31 -13.16 -4.56
N LEU A 185 9.39 -12.38 -4.44
CA LEU A 185 10.54 -12.78 -3.62
C LEU A 185 10.10 -13.09 -2.19
N ASP A 186 10.76 -14.06 -1.55
CA ASP A 186 10.55 -14.34 -0.14
C ASP A 186 10.94 -13.15 0.75
N ALA A 187 10.41 -13.13 1.97
CA ALA A 187 10.71 -12.09 2.94
C ALA A 187 12.20 -12.08 3.34
N PRO A 188 12.89 -10.92 3.33
CA PRO A 188 14.24 -10.81 3.86
C PRO A 188 14.31 -11.19 5.33
N ARG A 189 15.35 -11.93 5.71
CA ARG A 189 15.56 -12.34 7.10
C ARG A 189 16.47 -11.37 7.82
N LEU A 190 15.98 -10.77 8.92
CA LEU A 190 16.81 -10.03 9.86
C LEU A 190 17.79 -10.99 10.55
N VAL A 191 19.08 -10.65 10.54
CA VAL A 191 20.14 -11.45 11.20
C VAL A 191 20.79 -10.74 12.38
N GLY A 192 20.63 -9.43 12.48
CA GLY A 192 21.16 -8.66 13.60
C GLY A 192 20.85 -7.17 13.49
N GLN A 193 21.22 -6.46 14.54
CA GLN A 193 21.12 -5.01 14.61
C GLN A 193 22.30 -4.44 15.40
N ASP A 194 22.63 -3.19 15.13
CA ASP A 194 23.63 -2.41 15.85
C ASP A 194 23.17 -0.95 16.00
N GLY A 195 23.76 -0.21 16.92
CA GLY A 195 23.41 1.18 17.20
C GLY A 195 24.65 2.01 17.53
N GLN A 196 24.88 3.07 16.75
CA GLN A 196 25.97 4.01 17.03
C GLN A 196 25.55 5.04 18.10
N LYS A 197 26.48 5.34 19.01
CA LYS A 197 26.37 6.42 20.02
C LYS A 197 26.72 7.78 19.43
N GLY A 198 26.07 8.82 19.92
CA GLY A 198 26.36 10.21 19.55
C GLY A 198 25.09 11.07 19.56
N ASP A 199 25.21 12.33 19.13
CA ASP A 199 24.10 13.28 19.09
C ASP A 199 23.04 12.91 18.03
N ALA A 200 23.42 12.14 17.02
CA ALA A 200 22.54 11.57 16.01
C ALA A 200 22.73 10.04 15.94
N PRO A 201 22.13 9.27 16.87
CA PRO A 201 22.31 7.83 16.90
C PRO A 201 21.76 7.19 15.62
N VAL A 202 22.59 6.36 14.99
CA VAL A 202 22.23 5.59 13.80
C VAL A 202 21.91 4.16 14.22
N TRP A 203 20.65 3.77 14.03
CA TRP A 203 20.22 2.40 14.18
C TRP A 203 20.44 1.66 12.87
N THR A 204 21.17 0.56 12.92
CA THR A 204 21.48 -0.27 11.74
C THR A 204 20.87 -1.65 11.88
N LEU A 205 20.19 -2.11 10.83
CA LEU A 205 19.70 -3.48 10.71
C LEU A 205 20.50 -4.23 9.65
N PHE A 206 20.88 -5.46 9.95
CA PHE A 206 21.59 -6.35 9.05
C PHE A 206 20.68 -7.47 8.59
N LEU A 207 20.57 -7.64 7.27
CA LEU A 207 19.72 -8.63 6.63
C LEU A 207 20.60 -9.75 6.08
N ARG A 208 20.05 -10.95 5.96
CA ARG A 208 20.67 -11.99 5.13
C ARG A 208 20.50 -11.58 3.67
N PRO A 209 21.57 -11.60 2.84
CA PRO A 209 21.43 -11.39 1.40
C PRO A 209 20.39 -12.34 0.80
N LEU A 210 19.46 -11.80 0.03
CA LEU A 210 18.40 -12.54 -0.63
C LEU A 210 18.70 -12.65 -2.12
N ALA A 211 18.64 -13.87 -2.66
CA ALA A 211 18.89 -14.10 -4.08
C ALA A 211 17.80 -13.43 -4.93
N GLY A 212 18.19 -12.76 -6.03
CA GLY A 212 17.28 -12.02 -6.91
C GLY A 212 16.89 -10.63 -6.42
N ALA A 213 17.21 -10.25 -5.17
CA ALA A 213 16.92 -8.92 -4.65
C ALA A 213 17.84 -7.87 -5.27
N GLN A 214 17.25 -6.85 -5.88
CA GLN A 214 17.94 -5.66 -6.42
C GLN A 214 18.03 -4.53 -5.40
N ARG A 215 17.01 -4.42 -4.54
CA ARG A 215 16.90 -3.37 -3.53
C ARG A 215 16.10 -3.89 -2.35
N TYR A 216 16.36 -3.37 -1.16
CA TYR A 216 15.62 -3.69 0.04
C TYR A 216 14.89 -2.45 0.54
N ARG A 217 13.78 -2.67 1.25
CA ARG A 217 13.06 -1.65 2.01
C ARG A 217 12.87 -2.13 3.43
N ALA A 218 12.96 -1.18 4.35
CA ALA A 218 12.55 -1.37 5.72
C ALA A 218 11.63 -0.23 6.15
N GLN A 219 10.59 -0.58 6.89
CA GLN A 219 9.65 0.36 7.48
C GLN A 219 9.57 0.13 8.98
N VAL A 220 9.46 1.22 9.73
CA VAL A 220 9.35 1.23 11.19
C VAL A 220 7.99 1.83 11.54
N ALA A 221 7.17 1.09 12.28
CA ALA A 221 5.82 1.50 12.70
C ALA A 221 5.61 1.27 14.21
N THR A 222 4.58 1.91 14.75
CA THR A 222 4.17 1.75 16.17
C THR A 222 3.03 0.74 16.37
N ASP A 223 2.55 0.12 15.31
CA ASP A 223 1.53 -0.94 15.29
C ASP A 223 1.93 -2.07 14.34
N LYS A 224 1.32 -3.26 14.51
CA LYS A 224 1.68 -4.49 13.77
C LYS A 224 1.15 -4.50 12.34
N GLU A 225 0.10 -3.74 12.09
CA GLU A 225 -0.58 -3.59 10.81
C GLU A 225 0.09 -2.52 9.92
N PHE A 226 1.14 -1.86 10.42
CA PHE A 226 1.87 -0.80 9.70
C PHE A 226 0.94 0.34 9.23
N LEU A 227 -0.05 0.69 10.04
CA LEU A 227 -0.94 1.83 9.83
C LEU A 227 -0.32 3.14 10.34
N ASN A 228 0.58 3.07 11.31
CA ASN A 228 1.26 4.23 11.89
C ASN A 228 2.77 4.13 11.66
N ILE A 229 3.16 4.23 10.39
CA ILE A 229 4.56 4.22 9.95
C ILE A 229 5.24 5.53 10.36
N LYS A 230 6.41 5.39 10.97
CA LYS A 230 7.23 6.52 11.45
C LYS A 230 8.37 6.86 10.50
N GLN A 231 9.01 5.83 9.93
CA GLN A 231 10.08 6.00 8.95
C GLN A 231 10.09 4.85 7.98
N GLU A 232 10.62 5.11 6.79
CA GLU A 232 11.04 4.09 5.85
C GLU A 232 12.45 4.39 5.35
N ASN A 233 13.14 3.35 4.93
CA ASN A 233 14.41 3.50 4.25
C ASN A 233 14.58 2.39 3.20
N PHE A 234 15.44 2.67 2.23
CA PHE A 234 15.78 1.76 1.16
C PHE A 234 17.30 1.62 1.04
N SER A 235 17.76 0.48 0.56
CA SER A 235 19.19 0.25 0.33
C SER A 235 19.40 -0.87 -0.69
N ASP A 236 20.41 -0.72 -1.54
CA ASP A 236 20.80 -1.72 -2.54
C ASP A 236 21.72 -2.80 -1.93
N THR A 237 22.02 -2.67 -0.64
CA THR A 237 22.77 -3.64 0.16
C THR A 237 21.87 -4.20 1.27
N PRO A 238 22.15 -5.38 1.83
CA PRO A 238 21.35 -5.99 2.89
C PRO A 238 21.58 -5.31 4.26
N GLN A 239 21.63 -3.98 4.29
CA GLN A 239 21.82 -3.15 5.47
C GLN A 239 20.89 -1.93 5.42
N MET A 240 20.09 -1.74 6.48
CA MET A 240 19.15 -0.63 6.61
C MET A 240 19.59 0.30 7.73
N ARG A 241 19.34 1.59 7.59
CA ARG A 241 19.71 2.60 8.60
C ARG A 241 18.53 3.49 8.95
N PHE A 242 18.38 3.82 10.22
CA PHE A 242 17.38 4.76 10.72
C PHE A 242 18.01 5.73 11.70
N THR A 243 17.49 6.95 11.77
CA THR A 243 18.01 8.02 12.62
C THR A 243 16.86 8.85 13.18
N GLY A 244 17.03 9.44 14.37
CA GLY A 244 16.02 10.34 14.93
C GLY A 244 14.74 9.67 15.42
N LEU A 245 14.70 8.33 15.47
CA LEU A 245 13.65 7.59 16.18
C LEU A 245 13.82 7.76 17.68
N LYS A 246 12.70 7.83 18.41
CA LYS A 246 12.68 7.90 19.87
C LYS A 246 12.90 6.51 20.45
N ALA A 247 13.37 6.43 21.69
CA ALA A 247 13.40 5.18 22.44
C ALA A 247 11.98 4.62 22.57
N SER A 248 11.71 3.46 21.99
CA SER A 248 10.39 2.84 21.99
C SER A 248 10.45 1.39 21.53
N PHE A 249 9.33 0.69 21.72
CA PHE A 249 9.03 -0.52 20.99
C PHE A 249 8.51 -0.17 19.59
N TYR A 250 9.06 -0.82 18.58
CA TYR A 250 8.67 -0.66 17.17
C TYR A 250 8.46 -2.00 16.48
N HIS A 251 7.58 -1.98 15.49
CA HIS A 251 7.43 -3.04 14.51
C HIS A 251 8.23 -2.68 13.27
N VAL A 252 9.11 -3.57 12.85
CA VAL A 252 9.93 -3.42 11.64
C VAL A 252 9.46 -4.37 10.57
N ARG A 253 9.11 -3.85 9.40
CA ARG A 253 8.76 -4.62 8.20
C ARG A 253 9.90 -4.54 7.20
N LEU A 254 10.33 -5.70 6.72
CA LEU A 254 11.37 -5.84 5.71
C LEU A 254 10.80 -6.47 4.44
N SER A 255 11.20 -5.94 3.29
CA SER A 255 10.87 -6.45 1.95
C SER A 255 12.04 -6.24 1.00
N ALA A 256 12.01 -6.92 -0.14
CA ALA A 256 12.99 -6.76 -1.21
C ALA A 256 12.30 -6.60 -2.57
N TYR A 257 12.94 -5.87 -3.47
CA TYR A 257 12.50 -5.65 -4.84
C TYR A 257 13.25 -6.58 -5.79
N ASP A 258 12.53 -7.21 -6.72
CA ASP A 258 13.12 -8.03 -7.77
C ASP A 258 13.62 -7.21 -8.97
N GLU A 259 14.08 -7.89 -10.02
CA GLU A 259 14.54 -7.26 -11.27
C GLU A 259 13.44 -6.52 -12.06
N HIS A 260 12.16 -6.88 -11.83
CA HIS A 260 11.00 -6.20 -12.41
C HIS A 260 10.51 -5.04 -11.54
N GLY A 261 11.17 -4.81 -10.41
CA GLY A 261 10.78 -3.82 -9.42
C GLY A 261 9.58 -4.23 -8.59
N LEU A 262 9.12 -5.48 -8.59
CA LEU A 262 8.03 -5.93 -7.72
C LEU A 262 8.54 -6.04 -6.28
N GLU A 263 7.78 -5.48 -5.35
CA GLU A 263 8.09 -5.60 -3.93
C GLU A 263 7.64 -6.99 -3.42
N GLY A 264 8.57 -7.76 -2.87
CA GLY A 264 8.37 -9.13 -2.41
C GLY A 264 7.56 -9.25 -1.11
N GLU A 265 7.48 -10.47 -0.61
CA GLU A 265 6.87 -10.80 0.68
C GLU A 265 7.52 -10.02 1.83
N THR A 266 6.79 -9.91 2.94
CA THR A 266 7.20 -9.07 4.07
C THR A 266 7.55 -9.90 5.30
N GLY A 267 8.68 -9.57 5.93
CA GLY A 267 9.10 -10.10 7.22
C GLY A 267 8.87 -9.06 8.30
N VAL A 268 8.14 -9.40 9.36
CA VAL A 268 7.85 -8.48 10.47
C VAL A 268 8.61 -8.90 11.73
N TYR A 269 9.25 -7.92 12.37
CA TYR A 269 10.07 -8.09 13.56
C TYR A 269 9.68 -7.08 14.63
N ASP A 270 9.46 -7.56 15.84
CA ASP A 270 9.18 -6.75 17.02
C ASP A 270 10.52 -6.38 17.67
N ILE A 271 10.89 -5.10 17.68
CA ILE A 271 12.20 -4.64 18.18
C ILE A 271 12.03 -3.52 19.19
N PHE A 272 12.63 -3.72 20.37
CA PHE A 272 12.83 -2.63 21.32
C PHE A 272 14.05 -1.82 20.89
N TYR A 273 13.82 -0.59 20.43
CA TYR A 273 14.89 0.33 20.06
C TYR A 273 15.21 1.24 21.24
N TYR A 274 16.43 1.12 21.73
CA TYR A 274 16.99 2.03 22.72
C TYR A 274 18.13 2.81 22.06
N PRO A 275 17.95 4.09 21.71
CA PRO A 275 19.05 4.92 21.24
C PRO A 275 20.11 4.93 22.34
N PRO A 276 21.36 4.57 22.02
CA PRO A 276 22.36 4.41 23.05
C PRO A 276 22.67 5.79 23.66
N ALA A 277 22.56 5.88 24.99
CA ALA A 277 22.53 7.16 25.72
C ALA A 277 23.69 8.09 25.35
N THR A 278 23.37 9.35 25.08
CA THR A 278 24.35 10.44 25.02
C THR A 278 24.96 10.55 26.41
N ARG A 279 26.25 10.25 26.55
CA ARG A 279 26.96 10.49 27.81
C ARG A 279 27.08 12.01 27.93
N VAL A 280 26.24 12.62 28.77
CA VAL A 280 26.44 14.01 29.19
C VAL A 280 27.77 14.03 29.95
N GLN A 281 28.79 14.69 29.39
CA GLN A 281 30.01 15.04 30.12
C GLN A 281 29.76 16.29 30.95
#